data_AF-A0A924UFX6-F1
#
_entry.id   AF-A0A924UFX6-F1
#
_cell.length_a   1.000
_cell.length_b   1.000
_cell.length_c   1.000
_cell.angle_alpha   90.00
_cell.angle_beta   90.00
_cell.angle_gamma   90.00
#
_symmetry.space_group_name_H-M   'P 1'
#
loop_
_entity.id
_entity.type
_entity.pdbx_description
1 polymer ?
#
loop_
_entity_poly.entity_id
_entity_poly.type
_entity_poly.pdbx_seq_one_letter_code
_entity_poly.pdbx_strand_id
1 'polypeptide(L)' 'KGFATFETVRDGIEQASVTKHFERFTFAVLGIKATYAGMPLGPILIEMLGNLIWIFLTALGLGALALALPLNPDRLAKA' A
#
# COMPACT_ATOMS: atom_id res chain seq x y z
N LYS A 1 -6.86 -28.22 -12.14
CA LYS A 1 -7.87 -27.35 -11.49
C LYS A 1 -7.30 -26.60 -10.28
N GLY A 2 -6.57 -27.26 -9.36
CA GLY A 2 -5.96 -26.57 -8.21
C GLY A 2 -4.95 -25.46 -8.56
N PHE A 3 -4.13 -25.62 -9.61
CA PHE A 3 -3.16 -24.62 -10.02
C PHE A 3 -3.80 -23.28 -10.46
N ALA A 4 -4.84 -23.32 -11.30
CA ALA A 4 -5.52 -22.11 -11.77
C ALA A 4 -6.16 -21.30 -10.63
N THR A 5 -6.75 -22.00 -9.64
CA THR A 5 -7.31 -21.36 -8.45
C THR A 5 -6.21 -20.74 -7.59
N PHE A 6 -5.09 -21.44 -7.41
CA PHE A 6 -3.94 -20.91 -6.66
C PHE A 6 -3.41 -19.62 -7.30
N GLU A 7 -3.18 -19.61 -8.61
CA GLU A 7 -2.71 -18.43 -9.35
C GLU A 7 -3.68 -17.25 -9.20
N THR A 8 -4.99 -17.51 -9.32
CA THR A 8 -6.02 -16.47 -9.17
C THR A 8 -5.99 -15.83 -7.78
N VAL A 9 -5.87 -16.65 -6.73
CA VAL A 9 -5.83 -16.15 -5.34
C VAL A 9 -4.52 -15.40 -5.09
N ARG A 10 -3.38 -15.95 -5.51
CA ARG A 10 -2.08 -15.30 -5.39
C ARG A 10 -2.10 -13.91 -6.05
N ASP A 11 -2.56 -13.85 -7.29
CA ASP A 11 -2.63 -12.60 -8.05
C ASP A 11 -3.56 -11.61 -7.37
N GLY A 12 -4.71 -12.06 -6.85
CA GLY A 12 -5.61 -11.22 -6.07
C GLY A 12 -4.95 -10.63 -4.82
N ILE A 13 -4.24 -11.45 -4.04
CA ILE A 13 -3.49 -10.99 -2.86
C ILE A 13 -2.39 -10.01 -3.25
N GLU A 14 -1.63 -10.31 -4.31
CA GLU A 14 -0.57 -9.45 -4.79
C GLU A 14 -1.12 -8.10 -5.26
N GLN A 15 -2.22 -8.10 -6.01
CA GLN A 15 -2.89 -6.88 -6.44
C GLN A 15 -3.53 -6.12 -5.27
N ALA A 16 -3.92 -6.74 -4.17
CA ALA A 16 -4.47 -6.03 -3.00
C ALA A 16 -3.37 -5.57 -2.01
N SER A 17 -2.13 -6.04 -2.17
CA SER A 17 -1.06 -5.78 -1.23
C SER A 17 -0.68 -4.30 -1.18
N VAL A 18 -0.61 -3.76 0.05
CA VAL A 18 -0.14 -2.38 0.31
C VAL A 18 1.30 -2.18 -0.17
N THR A 19 2.15 -3.21 -0.06
CA THR A 19 3.53 -3.16 -0.54
C THR A 19 3.58 -2.98 -2.06
N LYS A 20 2.68 -3.63 -2.81
CA LYS A 20 2.60 -3.47 -4.27
C LYS A 20 2.22 -2.04 -4.67
N HIS A 21 1.30 -1.43 -3.92
CA HIS A 21 0.86 -0.05 -4.17
C HIS A 21 1.96 0.95 -3.84
N PHE A 22 2.67 0.72 -2.73
CA PHE A 22 3.82 1.54 -2.33
C PHE A 22 4.98 1.44 -3.34
N GLU A 23 5.31 0.24 -3.81
CA GLU A 23 6.32 0.02 -4.85
C GLU A 23 5.95 0.77 -6.14
N ARG A 24 4.71 0.62 -6.64
CA ARG A 24 4.26 1.32 -7.85
C ARG A 24 4.41 2.83 -7.73
N PHE A 25 3.98 3.40 -6.62
CA PHE A 25 4.08 4.84 -6.37
C PHE A 25 5.53 5.31 -6.30
N THR A 26 6.36 4.65 -5.49
CA THR A 26 7.77 5.03 -5.32
C THR A 26 8.58 4.86 -6.61
N PHE A 27 8.32 3.82 -7.40
CA PHE A 27 8.98 3.63 -8.69
C PHE A 27 8.62 4.72 -9.70
N ALA A 28 7.39 5.23 -9.65
CA ALA A 28 6.98 6.36 -10.48
C ALA A 28 7.68 7.65 -10.03
N VAL A 29 7.62 7.96 -8.73
CA VAL A 29 8.26 9.17 -8.15
C VAL A 29 9.77 9.20 -8.38
N LEU A 30 10.44 8.06 -8.22
CA LEU A 30 11.89 7.94 -8.41
C LEU A 30 12.29 7.80 -9.89
N GLY A 31 11.33 7.73 -10.82
CA GLY A 31 11.61 7.59 -12.24
C GLY A 31 12.27 6.26 -12.62
N ILE A 32 12.14 5.22 -11.78
CA ILE A 32 12.69 3.87 -12.05
C ILE A 32 12.03 3.27 -13.30
N LYS A 33 10.72 3.53 -13.46
CA LYS A 33 10.02 3.23 -14.71
C LYS A 33 10.27 4.36 -15.71
N ALA A 34 10.77 4.01 -16.89
CA ALA A 34 11.08 4.94 -17.97
C ALA A 34 9.91 5.90 -18.30
N THR A 35 8.66 5.44 -18.18
CA THR A 35 7.45 6.25 -18.39
C THR A 35 7.36 7.49 -17.49
N TYR A 36 7.95 7.46 -16.30
CA TYR A 36 7.88 8.55 -15.31
C TYR A 36 9.21 9.28 -15.12
N ALA A 37 10.29 8.81 -15.78
CA ALA A 37 11.60 9.42 -15.67
C ALA A 37 11.58 10.87 -16.19
N GLY A 38 11.98 11.82 -15.34
CA GLY A 38 11.97 13.25 -15.69
C GLY A 38 10.59 13.90 -15.72
N MET A 39 9.52 13.17 -15.38
CA MET A 39 8.19 13.75 -15.29
C MET A 39 8.04 14.57 -14.00
N PRO A 40 7.36 15.74 -14.04
CA PRO A 40 7.04 16.48 -12.81
C PRO A 40 6.16 15.64 -11.86
N LEU A 41 6.26 15.92 -10.55
CA LEU A 41 5.49 15.17 -9.54
C LEU A 41 3.97 15.29 -9.70
N GLY A 42 3.45 16.44 -10.13
CA GLY A 42 2.00 16.67 -10.27
C GLY A 42 1.30 15.62 -11.15
N PRO A 43 1.71 15.44 -12.41
CA PRO A 43 1.20 14.37 -13.27
C PRO A 43 1.36 12.96 -12.67
N ILE A 44 2.49 12.66 -12.04
CA ILE A 44 2.71 11.36 -11.38
C ILE A 44 1.68 11.13 -10.26
N LEU A 45 1.38 12.15 -9.45
CA LEU A 45 0.40 12.05 -8.36
C LEU A 45 -1.02 11.77 -8.89
N ILE A 46 -1.39 12.39 -10.02
CA ILE A 46 -2.69 12.17 -10.66
C ILE A 46 -2.80 10.73 -11.16
N GLU A 47 -1.77 10.23 -11.86
CA GLU A 47 -1.78 8.86 -12.40
C GLU A 47 -1.70 7.80 -11.30
N MET A 48 -0.98 8.09 -10.20
CA MET A 48 -0.81 7.19 -9.07
C MET A 48 -1.85 7.37 -7.97
N LEU A 49 -2.89 8.19 -8.19
CA LEU A 49 -3.88 8.52 -7.17
C LEU A 49 -4.53 7.28 -6.55
N GLY A 50 -4.84 6.27 -7.35
CA GLY A 50 -5.38 5.00 -6.85
C GLY A 50 -4.43 4.28 -5.88
N ASN A 51 -3.12 4.28 -6.17
CA ASN A 51 -2.12 3.70 -5.27
C ASN A 51 -2.06 4.47 -3.94
N LEU A 52 -2.09 5.80 -4.01
CA LEU A 52 -2.07 6.67 -2.83
C LEU A 52 -3.31 6.51 -1.96
N ILE A 53 -4.51 6.47 -2.55
CA ILE A 53 -5.76 6.24 -1.83
C ILE A 53 -5.70 4.89 -1.10
N TRP A 54 -5.25 3.83 -1.76
CA TRP A 54 -5.15 2.51 -1.13
C TRP A 54 -4.19 2.50 0.06
N ILE A 55 -2.99 3.09 -0.09
CA ILE A 55 -2.01 3.23 0.99
C ILE A 55 -2.63 4.01 2.16
N PHE A 56 -3.28 5.14 1.85
CA PHE A 56 -3.91 5.99 2.85
C PHE A 56 -5.02 5.25 3.60
N LEU A 57 -5.96 4.62 2.89
CA LEU A 57 -7.06 3.86 3.50
C LEU A 57 -6.55 2.66 4.31
N THR A 58 -5.49 1.98 3.85
CA THR A 58 -4.86 0.90 4.60
C THR A 58 -4.27 1.42 5.90
N ALA A 59 -3.53 2.52 5.86
CA ALA A 59 -2.96 3.15 7.05
C ALA A 59 -4.06 3.63 8.02
N LEU A 60 -5.13 4.24 7.49
CA LEU A 60 -6.28 4.69 8.26
C LEU A 60 -7.01 3.50 8.92
N GLY A 61 -7.22 2.42 8.18
CA GLY A 61 -7.88 1.21 8.68
C GLY A 61 -7.07 0.53 9.78
N LEU A 62 -5.74 0.41 9.59
CA LEU A 62 -4.85 -0.13 10.62
C LEU A 62 -4.78 0.78 11.84
N GLY A 63 -4.75 2.10 11.65
CA GLY A 63 -4.79 3.08 12.74
C GLY A 63 -6.09 2.99 13.54
N ALA A 64 -7.23 2.92 12.86
CA ALA A 64 -8.54 2.75 13.49
C ALA A 64 -8.62 1.41 14.25
N LEU A 65 -8.12 0.33 13.67
CA LEU A 65 -8.05 -0.98 14.33
C LEU A 65 -7.17 -0.92 15.58
N ALA A 66 -5.99 -0.30 15.50
CA ALA A 66 -5.08 -0.15 16.63
C ALA A 66 -5.72 0.63 17.79
N LEU A 67 -6.54 1.64 17.49
CA LEU A 67 -7.30 2.40 18.49
C LEU A 67 -8.49 1.61 19.06
N ALA A 68 -9.11 0.75 18.26
CA ALA A 68 -10.24 -0.08 18.67
C ALA A 68 -9.82 -1.30 19.52
N LEU A 69 -8.59 -1.79 19.33
CA LEU A 69 -8.05 -2.89 20.12
C LEU A 69 -7.76 -2.44 21.56
N PRO A 70 -8.04 -3.27 22.57
CA PRO A 70 -7.79 -2.92 23.95
C PRO A 70 -6.30 -2.65 24.17
N LEU A 71 -5.97 -1.40 24.48
CA LEU A 71 -4.62 -1.00 24.83
C LEU A 71 -4.29 -1.55 26.22
N ASN A 72 -3.27 -2.40 26.32
CA ASN A 72 -2.76 -2.83 27.62
C ASN A 72 -1.91 -1.69 28.23
N PRO A 73 -2.39 -0.99 29.28
CA PRO A 73 -1.68 0.15 29.86
C PRO A 73 -0.33 -0.25 30.46
N ASP A 74 -0.22 -1.49 30.95
CA ASP A 74 1.01 -2.04 31.54
C ASP A 74 2.13 -2.18 30.50
N ARG A 75 1.80 -2.20 29.21
CA ARG A 75 2.76 -2.18 28.09
C ARG A 75 3.12 -0.77 27.62
N LEU A 76 2.38 0.24 28.05
CA LEU A 76 2.62 1.65 27.70
C LEU A 76 3.47 2.37 28.76
N ALA A 77 3.47 1.88 30.00
CA ALA A 77 4.38 2.34 31.03
C ALA A 77 5.80 1.84 30.75
N LYS A 78 6.73 2.77 30.51
CA LYS A 78 8.16 2.47 30.45
C LYS A 78 8.66 2.33 31.89
N ALA A 79 9.23 1.17 32.23
CA ALA A 79 9.97 0.98 33.47
C ALA A 79 11.17 1.96 33.56
#